data_AF-A0ABD0RAK2-F1
#
_entry.id   AF-A0ABD0RAK2-F1
#
_cell.length_a   1.000
_cell.length_b   1.000
_cell.length_c   1.000
_cell.angle_alpha   90.00
_cell.angle_beta   90.00
_cell.angle_gamma   90.00
#
_symmetry.space_group_name_H-M   'P 1'
#
loop_
_entity.id
_entity.type
_entity.pdbx_description
1 polymer ?
#
loop_
_entity_poly.entity_id
_entity_poly.type
_entity_poly.pdbx_seq_one_letter_code
_entity_poly.pdbx_strand_id
1 'polypeptide(L)'
;DVWFHSHPDHDGRGQFRLFLNFGKSTVDCGYLSYESDPKFIEFTTLQVANDLQVNIQKKEDMLNLRMNEGDLQYQCVLEKIETNAIICKIKGESGTVPVVDSLT
;
A
#
# COMPACT_ATOMS: atom_id res chain seq x y z
N ASP A 1 2.21 -8.66 15.15
CA ASP A 1 1.34 -7.60 14.61
C ASP A 1 -0.02 -7.59 15.28
N VAL A 2 -0.58 -6.39 15.44
CA VAL A 2 -1.96 -6.16 15.88
C VAL A 2 -2.69 -5.52 14.71
N TRP A 3 -3.66 -6.25 14.15
CA TRP A 3 -4.44 -5.79 12.99
C TRP A 3 -5.78 -5.24 13.46
N PHE A 4 -6.08 -3.99 13.11
CA PHE A 4 -7.37 -3.37 13.38
C PHE A 4 -8.23 -3.43 12.12
N HIS A 5 -9.38 -4.10 12.22
CA HIS A 5 -10.39 -4.13 11.16
C HIS A 5 -11.51 -3.18 11.54
N SER A 6 -11.77 -2.15 10.73
CA SER A 6 -12.95 -1.32 10.90
C SER A 6 -14.22 -2.09 10.55
N HIS A 7 -15.33 -1.77 11.20
CA HIS A 7 -16.65 -2.34 10.86
C HIS A 7 -16.98 -2.01 9.39
N PRO A 8 -17.57 -2.94 8.62
CA PRO A 8 -17.87 -2.75 7.20
C PRO A 8 -18.78 -1.55 6.86
N ASP A 9 -19.50 -1.03 7.85
CA ASP A 9 -20.42 0.12 7.68
C ASP A 9 -19.74 1.47 7.89
N HIS A 10 -18.47 1.48 8.28
CA HIS A 10 -17.67 2.69 8.29
C HIS A 10 -16.93 2.82 6.95
N ASP A 11 -17.07 3.98 6.35
CA ASP A 11 -16.55 4.43 5.05
C ASP A 11 -14.99 4.43 4.98
N GLY A 12 -14.33 3.78 5.93
CA GLY A 12 -12.89 3.69 6.08
C GLY A 12 -12.25 4.99 6.57
N ARG A 13 -13.01 6.06 6.84
CA ARG A 13 -12.44 7.33 7.31
C ARG A 13 -12.98 7.74 8.66
N GLY A 14 -12.10 7.98 9.63
CA GLY A 14 -12.52 8.43 10.95
C GLY A 14 -11.39 8.53 11.97
N GLN A 15 -11.69 9.17 13.09
CA GLN A 15 -10.78 9.26 14.23
C GLN A 15 -11.34 8.45 15.40
N PHE A 16 -10.52 7.55 15.93
CA PHE A 16 -10.90 6.61 16.98
C PHE A 16 -10.01 6.81 18.19
N ARG A 17 -10.59 6.74 19.39
CA ARG A 17 -9.81 6.81 20.63
C ARG A 17 -9.32 5.40 20.98
N LEU A 18 -8.00 5.24 21.06
CA LEU A 18 -7.37 3.97 21.36
C LEU A 18 -7.22 3.79 22.87
N PHE A 19 -7.69 2.67 23.38
CA PHE A 19 -7.53 2.30 24.79
C PHE A 19 -6.82 0.94 24.90
N LEU A 20 -5.81 0.88 25.77
CA LEU A 20 -5.12 -0.36 26.10
C LEU A 20 -5.57 -0.84 27.48
N ASN A 21 -6.07 -2.08 27.56
CA ASN A 21 -6.46 -2.69 28.83
C ASN A 21 -5.31 -3.56 29.35
N PHE A 22 -4.86 -3.30 30.57
CA PHE A 22 -3.84 -4.09 31.25
C PHE A 22 -4.29 -4.41 32.68
N GLY A 23 -4.70 -5.67 32.90
CA GLY A 23 -5.31 -6.10 34.16
C GLY A 23 -6.63 -5.37 34.42
N LYS A 24 -6.69 -4.59 35.51
CA LYS A 24 -7.85 -3.75 35.87
C LYS A 24 -7.69 -2.28 35.48
N SER A 25 -6.62 -1.95 34.76
CA SER A 25 -6.33 -0.58 34.33
C SER A 25 -6.60 -0.42 32.85
N THR A 26 -7.14 0.73 32.48
CA THR A 26 -7.31 1.15 31.09
C THR A 26 -6.47 2.41 30.87
N VAL A 27 -5.60 2.37 29.87
CA VAL A 27 -4.74 3.48 29.49
C VAL A 27 -5.27 4.08 28.20
N ASP A 28 -5.48 5.40 28.19
CA ASP A 28 -5.79 6.16 26.98
C ASP A 28 -4.51 6.37 26.17
N CYS A 29 -4.48 5.82 24.96
CA CYS A 29 -3.35 5.91 24.04
C CYS A 29 -3.53 7.04 23.02
N GLY A 30 -4.57 7.86 23.17
CA GLY A 30 -4.86 9.00 22.31
C GLY A 30 -5.75 8.62 21.12
N TYR A 31 -5.61 9.38 20.04
CA TYR A 31 -6.44 9.24 18.85
C TYR A 31 -5.66 8.63 17.69
N LEU A 32 -6.26 7.64 17.03
CA LEU A 32 -5.81 7.10 15.76
C LEU A 32 -6.74 7.58 14.65
N SER A 33 -6.18 8.01 13.53
CA SER A 33 -6.93 8.31 12.32
C SER A 33 -6.84 7.13 11.37
N TYR A 34 -7.98 6.63 10.91
CA TYR A 34 -8.07 5.69 9.80
C TYR A 34 -8.47 6.49 8.56
N GLU A 35 -7.74 6.30 7.46
CA GLU A 35 -8.07 6.86 6.16
C GLU A 35 -8.58 5.72 5.27
N SER A 36 -9.49 6.05 4.35
CA SER A 36 -10.08 5.03 3.48
C SER A 36 -9.01 4.34 2.64
N ASP A 37 -9.22 3.04 2.40
CA ASP A 37 -8.33 2.25 1.56
C ASP A 37 -8.13 2.93 0.19
N PRO A 38 -6.89 2.92 -0.35
CA PRO A 38 -6.58 3.55 -1.62
C PRO A 38 -7.35 2.86 -2.74
N LYS A 39 -7.87 3.67 -3.67
CA LYS A 39 -8.58 3.16 -4.85
C LYS A 39 -7.68 3.27 -6.07
N PHE A 40 -7.12 2.14 -6.48
CA PHE A 40 -6.37 2.03 -7.72
C PHE A 40 -7.31 2.09 -8.92
N ILE A 41 -6.91 2.86 -9.94
CA ILE A 41 -7.73 3.15 -11.12
C ILE A 41 -7.19 2.35 -12.31
N GLU A 42 -5.90 2.50 -12.56
CA GLU A 42 -5.21 1.85 -13.68
C GLU A 42 -3.74 1.63 -13.31
N PHE A 43 -3.05 0.82 -14.11
CA PHE A 43 -1.61 0.72 -14.03
C PHE A 43 -1.01 0.77 -15.44
N THR A 44 0.23 1.25 -15.51
CA THR A 44 1.05 1.22 -16.73
C THR A 44 2.40 0.64 -16.39
N THR A 45 3.05 0.05 -17.39
CA THR A 45 4.39 -0.52 -17.25
C THR A 45 5.34 0.13 -18.24
N LEU A 46 6.59 0.29 -17.82
CA LEU A 46 7.67 0.82 -18.66
C LEU A 46 8.93 -0.01 -18.44
N GLN A 47 9.48 -0.57 -19.51
CA GLN A 47 10.77 -1.25 -19.47
C GLN A 47 11.88 -0.22 -19.28
N VAL A 48 12.66 -0.34 -18.20
CA VAL A 48 13.80 0.51 -17.89
C VAL A 48 15.04 -0.36 -17.71
N ALA A 49 15.86 -0.43 -18.77
CA ALA A 49 16.97 -1.38 -18.87
C ALA A 49 16.48 -2.82 -18.65
N ASN A 50 16.97 -3.52 -17.63
CA ASN A 50 16.57 -4.90 -17.31
C ASN A 50 15.37 -4.96 -16.38
N ASP A 51 14.87 -3.83 -15.91
CA ASP A 51 13.83 -3.77 -14.89
C ASP A 51 12.50 -3.29 -15.48
N LEU A 52 11.40 -3.58 -14.79
CA LEU A 52 10.07 -3.11 -15.14
C LEU A 52 9.60 -2.08 -14.12
N GLN A 53 9.45 -0.84 -14.56
CA GLN A 53 8.77 0.17 -13.76
C GLN A 53 7.26 -0.04 -13.90
N VAL A 54 6.55 -0.04 -12.77
CA VAL A 54 5.09 -0.12 -12.70
C VAL A 54 4.59 1.18 -12.08
N ASN A 55 3.75 1.90 -12.82
CA ASN A 55 3.06 3.08 -12.33
C ASN A 55 1.60 2.73 -12.07
N ILE A 56 1.21 2.68 -10.81
CA ILE A 56 -0.16 2.38 -10.38
C ILE A 56 -0.85 3.72 -10.12
N GLN A 57 -1.80 4.09 -10.97
CA GLN A 57 -2.61 5.28 -10.75
C GLN A 57 -3.67 5.03 -9.68
N LYS A 58 -3.91 6.05 -8.88
CA LYS A 58 -4.88 6.03 -7.80
C LYS A 58 -5.61 7.36 -7.72
N LYS A 59 -6.77 7.35 -7.06
CA LYS A 59 -7.38 8.59 -6.62
C LYS A 59 -6.46 9.30 -5.62
N GLU A 60 -6.61 10.61 -5.54
CA GLU A 60 -5.93 11.39 -4.50
C GLU A 60 -6.26 10.81 -3.12
N ASP A 61 -5.22 10.45 -2.40
CA ASP A 61 -5.29 9.96 -1.04
C ASP A 61 -4.01 10.37 -0.29
N MET A 62 -4.01 10.18 1.02
CA MET A 62 -2.85 10.41 1.89
C MET A 62 -2.15 9.08 2.26
N LEU A 63 -2.02 8.16 1.29
CA LEU A 63 -1.41 6.86 1.55
C LEU A 63 0.08 7.01 1.86
N ASN A 64 0.45 6.67 3.09
CA ASN A 64 1.83 6.60 3.54
C ASN A 64 2.30 5.13 3.54
N LEU A 65 2.55 4.55 2.36
CA LEU A 65 3.14 3.21 2.30
C LEU A 65 4.59 3.25 2.79
N ARG A 66 4.96 2.31 3.66
CA ARG A 66 6.36 1.98 3.92
C ARG A 66 6.78 0.83 3.00
N MET A 67 8.06 0.77 2.66
CA MET A 67 8.63 -0.14 1.64
C MET A 67 8.39 -1.66 1.83
N ASN A 68 7.71 -2.10 2.90
CA ASN A 68 7.60 -3.51 3.28
C ASN A 68 6.15 -4.02 3.45
N GLU A 69 5.15 -3.35 2.88
CA GLU A 69 3.77 -3.86 2.92
C GLU A 69 3.49 -4.71 1.67
N GLY A 70 3.74 -6.02 1.75
CA GLY A 70 3.43 -6.96 0.67
C GLY A 70 4.04 -8.35 0.85
N ASP A 71 3.39 -9.35 0.26
CA ASP A 71 3.89 -10.73 0.20
C ASP A 71 5.06 -10.84 -0.79
N LEU A 72 6.07 -11.64 -0.44
CA LEU A 72 7.43 -11.63 -1.03
C LEU A 72 7.50 -12.19 -2.46
N GLN A 73 6.38 -12.64 -3.03
CA GLN A 73 6.37 -13.42 -4.27
C GLN A 73 6.63 -12.57 -5.52
N TYR A 74 6.29 -11.27 -5.48
CA TYR A 74 6.61 -10.31 -6.54
C TYR A 74 7.08 -9.00 -5.91
N GLN A 75 8.39 -8.88 -5.71
CA GLN A 75 8.96 -7.73 -5.04
C GLN A 75 8.95 -6.50 -5.96
N CYS A 76 7.82 -5.77 -5.98
CA CYS A 76 7.79 -4.42 -6.54
C CYS A 76 8.43 -3.48 -5.52
N VAL A 77 9.69 -3.14 -5.73
CA VAL A 77 10.43 -2.25 -4.84
C VAL A 77 9.89 -0.84 -5.03
N LEU A 78 9.24 -0.30 -4.01
CA LEU A 78 8.69 1.04 -4.04
C LEU A 78 9.79 2.08 -4.29
N GLU A 79 9.65 2.86 -5.36
CA GLU A 79 10.57 3.96 -5.67
C GLU A 79 10.03 5.30 -5.20
N LYS A 80 8.74 5.57 -5.48
CA LYS A 80 8.12 6.85 -5.20
C LYS A 80 6.62 6.70 -4.94
N ILE A 81 6.10 7.49 -4.01
CA ILE A 81 4.66 7.72 -3.84
C ILE A 81 4.39 9.15 -4.25
N GLU A 82 3.45 9.32 -5.15
CA GLU A 82 2.88 10.59 -5.55
C GLU A 82 1.41 10.66 -5.12
N THR A 83 0.86 11.88 -5.10
CA THR A 83 -0.53 12.11 -4.70
C THR A 83 -1.53 11.26 -5.47
N ASN A 84 -1.29 10.99 -6.75
CA ASN A 84 -2.19 10.24 -7.63
C ASN A 84 -1.55 8.98 -8.24
N ALA A 85 -0.35 8.61 -7.81
CA ALA A 85 0.35 7.46 -8.39
C ALA A 85 1.32 6.81 -7.39
N ILE A 86 1.51 5.51 -7.52
CA ILE A 86 2.59 4.77 -6.86
C ILE A 86 3.51 4.26 -7.96
N ILE A 87 4.80 4.53 -7.81
CA ILE A 87 5.84 4.07 -8.73
C ILE A 87 6.67 3.04 -7.99
N CYS A 88 6.68 1.82 -8.51
CA CYS A 88 7.49 0.74 -7.99
C CYS A 88 8.20 0.01 -9.13
N LYS A 89 9.24 -0.73 -8.78
CA LYS A 89 10.15 -1.35 -9.73
C LYS A 89 10.29 -2.83 -9.45
N ILE A 90 9.97 -3.63 -10.46
CA ILE A 90 10.22 -5.07 -10.47
C ILE A 90 11.60 -5.27 -11.09
N LYS A 91 12.54 -5.81 -10.31
CA LYS A 91 13.88 -6.10 -10.81
C LYS A 91 13.83 -7.29 -11.76
N GLY A 92 14.44 -7.16 -12.93
CA GLY A 92 14.65 -8.31 -13.80
C GLY A 92 15.81 -9.17 -13.29
N GLU A 93 15.73 -10.48 -13.52
CA GLU A 93 16.90 -11.34 -13.38
C GLU A 93 17.88 -11.07 -14.53
N SER A 94 19.18 -11.17 -14.26
CA SER A 94 20.22 -10.89 -15.26
C SER A 94 20.10 -11.86 -16.45
N GLY A 95 19.52 -11.38 -17.56
CA GLY A 95 19.35 -12.14 -18.80
C GLY A 95 17.89 -12.43 -19.18
N THR A 96 16.91 -12.05 -18.36
CA THR A 96 15.48 -12.21 -18.67
C THR A 96 14.77 -10.86 -18.63
N VAL A 97 14.06 -10.53 -19.71
CA VAL A 97 13.19 -9.35 -19.74
C VAL A 97 11.87 -9.76 -19.08
N PRO A 98 11.42 -9.07 -18.01
CA PRO A 98 10.11 -9.32 -17.44
C PRO A 98 9.03 -9.03 -18.50
N VAL A 99 8.39 -10.08 -19.01
CA VAL A 99 7.29 -9.96 -19.97
C VAL A 99 6.01 -9.73 -19.18
N VAL A 100 5.28 -8.67 -19.51
CA VAL A 100 3.93 -8.46 -19.01
C VAL A 100 3.03 -9.48 -19.69
N ASP A 101 2.57 -10.48 -18.96
CA ASP A 101 1.51 -11.36 -19.45
C ASP A 101 0.25 -10.53 -19.64
N SER A 102 -0.25 -10.49 -20.87
CA SER A 102 -1.51 -9.82 -21.19
C SER A 102 -2.66 -10.61 -20.57
N LEU A 103 -3.29 -10.05 -19.54
CA LEU A 103 -4.57 -10.52 -19.02
C LEU A 103 -5.66 -10.17 -20.05
N THR A 104 -5.86 -11.05 -21.03
CA THR A 104 -7.05 -11.08 -21.88
C THR A 104 -8.24 -11.66 -21.15
#